data_AF-A0A3S0AUJ1-F1
#
_entry.id   AF-A0A3S0AUJ1-F1
#
_cell.length_a   1.000
_cell.length_b   1.000
_cell.length_c   1.000
_cell.angle_alpha   90.00
_cell.angle_beta   90.00
_cell.angle_gamma   90.00
#
_symmetry.space_group_name_H-M   'P 1'
#
loop_
_entity.id
_entity.type
_entity.pdbx_description
1 polymer ?
#
loop_
_entity_poly.entity_id
_entity_poly.type
_entity_poly.pdbx_seq_one_letter_code
_entity_poly.pdbx_strand_id
1 'polypeptide(L)'
;MSTRATLRMRYPITDYDAYVTDLRAEAIDRTIATARAHRLGVLSWQGRPAITTEYTPGQHIDVTLHVTSPTPLHDPLLIEEPTQ
;
A
#
# COMPACT_ATOMS: atom_id res chain seq x y z
N MET A 1 -16.73 -1.07 -15.92
CA MET A 1 -16.36 -2.39 -15.35
C MET A 1 -15.10 -2.17 -14.54
N SER A 2 -15.08 -2.52 -13.26
CA SER A 2 -13.90 -2.32 -12.40
C SER A 2 -13.11 -3.62 -12.30
N THR A 3 -11.79 -3.55 -12.51
CA THR A 3 -10.91 -4.73 -12.41
C THR A 3 -10.30 -4.80 -11.01
N ARG A 4 -10.29 -5.98 -10.40
CA ARG A 4 -9.61 -6.20 -9.11
C ARG A 4 -8.11 -6.31 -9.34
N ALA A 5 -7.33 -5.64 -8.50
CA ALA A 5 -5.88 -5.68 -8.53
C ALA A 5 -5.31 -5.55 -7.11
N THR A 6 -3.99 -5.64 -7.02
CA THR A 6 -3.24 -5.45 -5.79
C THR A 6 -2.23 -4.33 -5.99
N LEU A 7 -2.21 -3.38 -5.08
CA LEU A 7 -1.19 -2.34 -4.98
C LEU A 7 -0.18 -2.77 -3.90
N ARG A 8 1.11 -2.88 -4.26
CA ARG A 8 2.19 -3.13 -3.31
C ARG A 8 3.09 -1.91 -3.24
N MET A 9 3.41 -1.48 -2.02
CA MET A 9 4.34 -0.38 -1.75
C MET A 9 5.35 -0.80 -0.70
N ARG A 10 6.57 -0.26 -0.78
CA ARG A 10 7.68 -0.57 0.12
C ARG A 10 8.24 0.72 0.71
N TYR A 11 8.17 0.85 2.03
CA TYR A 11 8.67 2.03 2.74
C TYR A 11 9.96 1.66 3.47
N PRO A 12 11.09 2.33 3.21
CA PRO A 12 12.31 2.12 3.97
C PRO A 12 12.12 2.59 5.43
N ILE A 13 12.70 1.87 6.39
CA ILE A 13 12.72 2.30 7.78
C ILE A 13 13.92 3.22 7.97
N THR A 14 13.66 4.52 8.06
CA THR A 14 14.69 5.55 8.27
C THR A 14 14.77 6.00 9.73
N ASP A 15 13.67 5.85 10.47
CA ASP A 15 13.60 6.14 11.90
C ASP A 15 13.59 4.83 12.69
N TYR A 16 14.70 4.53 13.34
CA TYR A 16 14.91 3.31 14.11
C TYR A 16 14.36 3.40 15.54
N ASP A 17 14.06 4.61 16.02
CA ASP A 17 13.55 4.87 17.37
C ASP A 17 12.01 4.89 17.42
N ALA A 18 11.35 5.01 16.26
CA ALA A 18 9.91 4.96 16.14
C ALA A 18 9.33 3.57 16.47
N TYR A 19 8.16 3.56 17.14
CA TYR A 19 7.45 2.31 17.39
C TYR A 19 6.96 1.68 16.08
N VAL A 20 7.19 0.37 15.94
CA VAL A 20 6.79 -0.40 14.73
C VAL A 20 5.31 -0.26 14.41
N THR A 21 4.44 -0.11 15.41
CA THR A 21 3.01 0.13 15.21
C THR A 21 2.73 1.42 14.47
N ASP A 22 3.48 2.47 14.79
CA ASP A 22 3.29 3.81 14.22
C ASP A 22 3.82 3.85 12.79
N LEU A 23 5.01 3.26 12.57
CA LEU A 23 5.58 3.10 11.23
C LEU A 23 4.65 2.31 10.30
N ARG A 24 4.00 1.25 10.81
CA ARG A 24 3.02 0.47 10.04
C ARG A 24 1.77 1.28 9.73
N ALA A 25 1.25 2.03 10.71
CA ALA A 25 0.07 2.87 10.50
C ALA A 25 0.34 3.95 9.44
N GLU A 26 1.49 4.63 9.54
CA GLU A 26 1.91 5.62 8.55
C GLU A 26 2.06 5.01 7.15
N ALA A 27 2.73 3.86 7.04
CA ALA A 27 2.90 3.15 5.77
C ALA A 27 1.55 2.77 5.13
N ILE A 28 0.58 2.33 5.94
CA ILE A 28 -0.78 2.04 5.49
C ILE A 28 -1.46 3.30 4.97
N ASP A 29 -1.43 4.39 5.74
CA ASP A 29 -2.09 5.65 5.38
C ASP A 29 -1.50 6.23 4.09
N ARG A 30 -0.18 6.20 3.94
CA ARG A 30 0.51 6.58 2.69
C ARG A 30 0.07 5.72 1.51
N THR A 31 -0.03 4.40 1.70
CA THR A 31 -0.45 3.49 0.62
C THR A 31 -1.89 3.73 0.18
N ILE A 32 -2.80 4.01 1.14
CA ILE A 32 -4.19 4.37 0.85
C ILE A 32 -4.25 5.72 0.12
N ALA A 33 -3.46 6.70 0.53
CA ALA A 33 -3.38 7.99 -0.13
C ALA A 33 -2.91 7.84 -1.59
N THR A 34 -1.88 7.04 -1.84
CA THR A 34 -1.41 6.71 -3.18
C THR A 34 -2.51 6.05 -4.01
N ALA A 35 -3.19 5.03 -3.47
CA ALA A 35 -4.31 4.39 -4.17
C ALA A 35 -5.39 5.40 -4.58
N ARG A 36 -5.76 6.32 -3.68
CA ARG A 36 -6.73 7.38 -3.95
C ARG A 36 -6.23 8.36 -5.01
N ALA A 37 -4.96 8.76 -4.98
CA ALA A 37 -4.36 9.65 -5.97
C ALA A 37 -4.42 9.03 -7.39
N HIS A 38 -4.24 7.71 -7.48
CA HIS A 38 -4.38 6.95 -8.73
C HIS A 38 -5.83 6.59 -9.09
N ARG A 39 -6.83 7.13 -8.37
CA ARG A 39 -8.26 6.84 -8.56
C ARG A 39 -8.58 5.34 -8.43
N LEU A 40 -7.82 4.62 -7.60
CA LEU A 40 -8.06 3.22 -7.27
C LEU A 40 -9.02 3.14 -6.08
N GLY A 41 -10.05 2.30 -6.20
CA GLY A 41 -10.99 2.01 -5.13
C GLY A 41 -10.42 0.98 -4.16
N VAL A 42 -10.17 1.35 -2.91
CA VAL A 42 -9.68 0.42 -1.89
C VAL A 42 -10.75 -0.62 -1.56
N LEU A 43 -10.42 -1.90 -1.67
CA LEU A 43 -11.31 -2.96 -1.26
C LEU A 43 -11.31 -3.05 0.27
N SER A 44 -12.51 -3.13 0.85
CA SER A 44 -12.71 -3.33 2.27
C SER A 44 -13.54 -4.59 2.53
N TRP A 45 -13.14 -5.36 3.53
CA TRP A 45 -13.89 -6.50 4.05
C TRP A 45 -14.35 -6.20 5.47
N GLN A 46 -15.66 -6.32 5.76
CA GLN A 46 -16.23 -6.04 7.09
C GLN A 46 -15.85 -4.65 7.66
N GLY A 47 -15.82 -3.62 6.80
CA GLY A 47 -15.47 -2.26 7.19
C GLY A 47 -13.98 -2.01 7.43
N ARG A 48 -13.11 -3.01 7.23
CA ARG A 48 -11.65 -2.86 7.28
C ARG A 48 -11.07 -2.93 5.87
N PRO A 49 -10.10 -2.07 5.52
CA PRO A 49 -9.34 -2.22 4.28
C PRO A 49 -8.73 -3.62 4.19
N ALA A 50 -8.85 -4.28 3.04
CA ALA A 50 -8.17 -5.54 2.77
C ALA A 50 -6.68 -5.24 2.54
N ILE A 51 -5.93 -5.24 3.63
CA ILE A 51 -4.52 -4.87 3.70
C ILE A 51 -3.72 -5.97 4.37
N THR A 52 -2.51 -6.21 3.87
CA THR A 52 -1.49 -7.00 4.55
C THR A 52 -0.23 -6.14 4.68
N THR A 53 0.43 -6.22 5.83
CA THR A 53 1.71 -5.54 6.07
C THR A 53 2.76 -6.56 6.49
N GLU A 54 3.94 -6.47 5.89
CA GLU A 54 5.11 -7.25 6.25
C GLU A 54 6.20 -6.29 6.73
N TYR A 55 6.82 -6.61 7.86
CA TYR A 55 7.83 -5.77 8.49
C TYR A 55 9.15 -6.52 8.50
N THR A 56 10.17 -5.91 7.90
CA THR A 56 11.55 -6.39 7.99
C THR A 56 12.33 -5.43 8.90
N PRO A 57 12.69 -5.85 10.14
CA PRO A 57 13.32 -4.98 11.11
C PRO A 57 14.56 -4.25 10.57
N GLY A 58 14.57 -2.94 10.72
CA GLY A 58 15.66 -2.08 10.30
C GLY A 58 15.90 -1.98 8.79
N GLN A 59 14.98 -2.50 7.97
CA GLN A 59 15.04 -2.41 6.51
C GLN A 59 13.82 -1.70 5.92
N HIS A 60 12.64 -2.32 5.98
CA HIS A 60 11.45 -1.80 5.29
C HIS A 60 10.13 -2.35 5.84
N ILE A 61 9.05 -1.65 5.51
CA ILE A 61 7.66 -2.09 5.64
C ILE A 61 7.09 -2.27 4.23
N ASP A 62 6.67 -3.49 3.91
CA ASP A 62 5.91 -3.79 2.71
C ASP A 62 4.41 -3.70 3.04
N VAL A 63 3.66 -2.89 2.30
CA VAL A 63 2.21 -2.77 2.40
C VAL A 63 1.57 -3.29 1.12
N THR A 64 0.65 -4.23 1.27
CA THR A 64 -0.13 -4.81 0.18
C THR A 64 -1.60 -4.45 0.38
N LEU A 65 -2.16 -3.70 -0.57
CA LEU A 65 -3.53 -3.20 -0.55
C LEU A 65 -4.31 -3.82 -1.71
N HIS A 66 -5.45 -4.45 -1.41
CA HIS A 66 -6.37 -4.90 -2.46
C HIS A 66 -7.19 -3.70 -2.96
N VAL A 67 -7.21 -3.50 -4.27
CA VAL A 67 -7.83 -2.35 -4.92
C VAL A 67 -8.69 -2.74 -6.13
N THR A 68 -9.49 -1.80 -6.58
CA THR A 68 -10.25 -1.86 -7.83
C THR A 68 -9.84 -0.69 -8.71
N SER A 69 -9.64 -0.94 -9.99
CA SER A 69 -9.34 0.12 -10.95
C SER A 69 -10.52 0.34 -11.89
N PRO A 70 -10.87 1.61 -12.20
CA PRO A 70 -11.87 1.93 -13.21
C PRO A 70 -11.40 1.62 -14.63
N THR A 71 -10.08 1.51 -14.85
CA THR A 71 -9.48 1.06 -16.11
C THR A 71 -8.96 -0.38 -15.97
N PRO A 72 -9.03 -1.21 -17.02
CA PRO A 72 -8.40 -2.53 -17.00
C PRO A 72 -6.91 -2.35 -16.75
N LEU A 73 -6.44 -2.85 -15.61
CA LEU A 73 -5.02 -2.93 -15.32
C LEU A 73 -4.50 -4.15 -16.06
N HIS A 74 -3.76 -3.91 -17.14
CA HIS A 74 -2.94 -4.93 -17.76
C HIS A 74 -1.67 -5.04 -16.92
N ASP A 75 -1.37 -6.24 -16.42
CA ASP A 75 -0.26 -6.59 -15.51
C ASP A 75 -0.42 -6.16 -14.03
N PRO A 76 0.20 -6.88 -13.07
CA PRO A 76 0.26 -6.44 -11.67
C PRO A 76 0.92 -5.05 -11.61
N LEU A 77 0.23 -4.06 -11.04
CA LEU A 77 0.77 -2.71 -10.87
C LEU A 77 1.95 -2.75 -9.89
N LEU A 78 3.16 -2.84 -10.43
CA LEU A 78 4.36 -2.47 -9.72
C LEU A 78 4.43 -0.93 -9.75
N ILE A 79 3.86 -0.27 -8.74
CA ILE A 79 4.12 1.17 -8.53
C ILE A 79 5.46 1.26 -7.83
N GLU A 80 6.53 1.39 -8.61
CA GLU A 80 7.84 1.80 -8.10
C GLU A 80 7.76 3.31 -7.80
N GLU A 81 7.93 3.71 -6.54
CA GLU A 81 8.04 5.13 -6.19
C GLU A 81 9.23 5.74 -6.96
N PRO A 82 9.09 6.94 -7.55
CA PRO A 82 10.21 7.60 -8.19
C PRO A 82 11.29 7.83 -7.13
N THR A 83 12.43 7.17 -7.34
CA THR A 83 13.65 7.45 -6.58
C THR A 83 14.01 8.91 -6.83
N GLN A 84 13.89 9.74 -5.81
CA GLN A 84 14.52 11.07 -5.83
C GLN A 84 16.02 10.94 -5.59
#